data_AF-A0A932NM92-F1
#
_entry.id   AF-A0A932NM92-F1
#
_cell.length_a   1.000
_cell.length_b   1.000
_cell.length_c   1.000
_cell.angle_alpha   90.00
_cell.angle_beta   90.00
_cell.angle_gamma   90.00
#
_symmetry.space_group_name_H-M   'P 1'
#
loop_
_entity.id
_entity.type
_entity.pdbx_description
1 polymer ?
#
loop_
_entity_poly.entity_id
_entity_poly.type
_entity_poly.pdbx_seq_one_letter_code
_entity_poly.pdbx_strand_id
1 'polypeptide(L)'
;MKVTVNESGQISRIHKSLDIDSSFGEYIGITYLRSKTRLKFIESLENNIKANNLDLYYEDALDQIASQISVFPCSTNGNLWTEIDTKEDYELAKNIAKKIYESNKYTDKTSYSSFK
;
A
#
# COMPACT_ATOMS: atom_id res chain seq x y z
N MET A 1 6.13 4.16 -2.25
CA MET A 1 6.90 3.19 -3.07
C MET A 1 6.15 2.89 -4.35
N LYS A 2 6.81 2.58 -5.47
CA LYS A 2 6.12 2.12 -6.69
C LYS A 2 6.19 0.61 -6.82
N VAL A 3 5.26 0.02 -7.56
CA VAL A 3 5.12 -1.43 -7.72
C VAL A 3 5.11 -1.80 -9.19
N THR A 4 5.84 -2.84 -9.58
CA THR A 4 5.66 -3.52 -10.87
C THR A 4 5.12 -4.92 -10.65
N VAL A 5 4.43 -5.46 -11.66
CA VAL A 5 3.91 -6.83 -11.65
C VAL A 5 4.51 -7.65 -12.79
N ASN A 6 4.59 -8.96 -12.61
CA ASN A 6 4.92 -9.89 -13.68
C ASN A 6 3.66 -10.27 -14.50
N GLU A 7 3.83 -11.13 -15.49
CA GLU A 7 2.74 -11.60 -16.37
C GLU A 7 1.61 -12.33 -15.62
N SER A 8 1.89 -12.93 -14.45
CA SER A 8 0.86 -13.56 -13.62
C SER A 8 0.17 -12.58 -12.66
N GLY A 9 0.51 -11.28 -12.73
CA GLY A 9 -0.05 -10.23 -11.88
C GLY A 9 0.55 -10.19 -10.46
N GLN A 10 1.58 -10.99 -10.18
CA GLN A 10 2.29 -10.95 -8.89
C GLN A 10 3.23 -9.76 -8.86
N ILE A 11 3.38 -9.17 -7.67
CA ILE A 11 4.38 -8.12 -7.43
C ILE A 11 5.76 -8.68 -7.77
N SER A 12 6.40 -8.08 -8.77
CA SER A 12 7.74 -8.44 -9.20
C SER A 12 8.80 -7.53 -8.58
N ARG A 13 8.46 -6.25 -8.34
CA ARG A 13 9.28 -5.26 -7.64
C ARG A 13 8.41 -4.29 -6.84
N ILE A 14 8.96 -3.79 -5.75
CA ILE A 14 8.43 -2.68 -4.96
C ILE A 14 9.59 -1.80 -4.50
N HIS A 15 9.79 -0.63 -5.10
CA HIS A 15 10.94 0.20 -4.76
C HIS A 15 10.71 1.68 -5.08
N LYS A 16 11.45 2.57 -4.41
CA LYS A 16 11.31 4.03 -4.55
C LYS A 16 11.80 4.54 -5.91
N SER A 17 12.85 3.89 -6.44
CA SER A 17 13.53 4.30 -7.67
C SER A 17 12.83 3.87 -8.97
N LEU A 18 11.78 3.04 -8.89
CA LEU A 18 11.03 2.67 -10.10
C LEU A 18 10.34 3.92 -10.67
N ASP A 19 10.28 3.95 -11.99
CA ASP A 19 9.61 5.00 -12.73
C ASP A 19 8.09 4.88 -12.61
N ILE A 20 7.40 6.01 -12.47
CA ILE A 20 5.96 6.04 -12.20
C ILE A 20 5.14 5.62 -13.43
N ASP A 21 5.57 6.02 -14.63
CA ASP A 21 4.83 5.80 -15.88
C ASP A 21 4.86 4.32 -16.31
N SER A 22 5.91 3.61 -15.93
CA SER A 22 6.08 2.17 -16.16
C SER A 22 5.66 1.29 -14.98
N SER A 23 5.21 1.88 -13.87
CA SER A 23 4.76 1.13 -12.70
C SER A 23 3.28 0.75 -12.80
N PHE A 24 2.91 -0.36 -12.15
CA PHE A 24 1.51 -0.76 -12.00
C PHE A 24 0.74 0.21 -11.11
N GLY A 25 1.41 0.81 -10.13
CA GLY A 25 0.84 1.82 -9.25
C GLY A 25 1.73 2.13 -8.06
N GLU A 26 1.18 2.92 -7.14
CA GLU A 26 1.85 3.31 -5.89
C GLU A 26 1.34 2.49 -4.70
N TYR A 27 2.28 2.04 -3.89
CA TYR A 27 2.01 1.33 -2.65
C TYR A 27 1.62 2.32 -1.55
N ILE A 28 0.53 2.01 -0.85
CA ILE A 28 -0.14 2.90 0.11
C ILE A 28 0.26 2.68 1.58
N GLY A 29 1.29 1.88 1.84
CA GLY A 29 1.71 1.56 3.21
C GLY A 29 0.90 0.45 3.90
N ILE A 30 0.01 -0.25 3.20
CA ILE A 30 -0.79 -1.37 3.75
C ILE A 30 -0.45 -2.67 3.06
N THR A 31 0.12 -3.62 3.80
CA THR A 31 0.45 -4.96 3.32
C THR A 31 -0.14 -6.04 4.23
N TYR A 32 -0.72 -7.08 3.63
CA TYR A 32 -1.18 -8.28 4.33
C TYR A 32 -0.39 -9.51 3.90
N LEU A 33 0.39 -10.09 4.82
CA LEU A 33 1.18 -11.31 4.58
C LEU A 33 0.74 -12.44 5.52
N ARG A 34 0.68 -13.66 4.99
CA ARG A 34 0.32 -14.87 5.75
C ARG A 34 1.25 -16.04 5.46
N SER A 35 1.18 -17.05 6.32
CA SER A 35 1.84 -18.35 6.13
C SER A 35 3.32 -18.22 5.76
N LYS A 36 3.79 -18.98 4.76
CA LYS A 36 5.20 -19.00 4.32
C LYS A 36 5.71 -17.65 3.81
N THR A 37 4.85 -16.84 3.17
CA THR A 37 5.21 -15.50 2.69
C THR A 37 5.62 -14.59 3.84
N ARG A 38 4.83 -14.58 4.93
CA ARG A 38 5.16 -13.79 6.13
C ARG A 38 6.48 -14.23 6.76
N LEU A 39 6.73 -15.54 6.83
CA LEU A 39 7.98 -16.06 7.40
C LEU A 39 9.21 -15.62 6.60
N LYS A 40 9.15 -15.71 5.25
CA LYS A 40 10.22 -15.22 4.39
C LYS A 40 10.46 -13.72 4.52
N PHE A 41 9.39 -12.93 4.68
CA PHE A 41 9.52 -11.49 4.87
C PHE A 41 10.21 -11.16 6.20
N ILE A 42 9.85 -11.83 7.28
CA ILE A 42 10.52 -11.69 8.59
C ILE A 42 12.00 -12.09 8.47
N GLU A 43 12.31 -13.18 7.80
CA GLU A 43 13.69 -13.62 7.55
C GLU A 43 14.50 -12.55 6.77
N SER A 44 13.91 -11.94 5.74
CA SER A 44 14.57 -10.86 4.99
C SER A 44 14.86 -9.64 5.86
N LEU A 45 13.91 -9.25 6.71
CA LEU A 45 14.11 -8.17 7.69
C LEU A 45 15.25 -8.49 8.65
N GLU A 46 15.25 -9.71 9.22
CA GLU A 46 16.32 -10.14 10.14
C GLU A 46 17.69 -10.16 9.46
N ASN A 47 17.75 -10.57 8.18
CA ASN A 47 18.99 -10.58 7.42
C ASN A 47 19.55 -9.16 7.23
N ASN A 48 18.70 -8.17 6.96
CA ASN A 48 19.13 -6.76 6.89
C ASN A 48 19.69 -6.28 8.23
N ILE A 49 19.04 -6.61 9.35
CA ILE A 49 19.50 -6.26 10.70
C ILE A 49 20.86 -6.91 11.00
N LYS A 50 20.98 -8.22 10.75
CA LYS A 50 22.23 -8.99 10.98
C LYS A 50 23.39 -8.49 10.12
N ALA A 51 23.10 -7.99 8.92
CA ALA A 51 24.06 -7.39 8.01
C ALA A 51 24.37 -5.91 8.31
N ASN A 52 23.74 -5.32 9.34
CA ASN A 52 23.84 -3.90 9.70
C ASN A 52 23.35 -2.93 8.60
N ASN A 53 22.41 -3.37 7.76
CA ASN A 53 21.71 -2.55 6.77
C ASN A 53 20.50 -1.87 7.42
N LEU A 54 20.76 -0.84 8.24
CA LEU A 54 19.76 -0.20 9.10
C LEU A 54 19.14 1.08 8.49
N ASP A 55 19.59 1.48 7.32
CA ASP A 55 19.13 2.64 6.55
C ASP A 55 18.09 2.28 5.48
N LEU A 56 17.66 1.01 5.45
CA LEU A 56 16.64 0.49 4.54
C LEU A 56 15.23 0.68 5.09
N TYR A 57 14.27 0.85 4.19
CA TYR A 57 12.84 0.76 4.48
C TYR A 57 12.41 -0.72 4.57
N TYR A 58 11.29 -1.01 5.23
CA TYR A 58 10.80 -2.39 5.32
C TYR A 58 10.38 -2.93 3.95
N GLU A 59 9.97 -2.06 3.02
CA GLU A 59 9.64 -2.43 1.65
C GLU A 59 10.87 -2.90 0.86
N ASP A 60 12.08 -2.45 1.20
CA ASP A 60 13.30 -2.97 0.59
C ASP A 60 13.47 -4.45 0.93
N ALA A 61 13.15 -4.85 2.16
CA ALA A 61 13.12 -6.25 2.57
C ALA A 61 12.03 -7.06 1.83
N LEU A 62 10.93 -6.42 1.41
CA LEU A 62 9.91 -7.06 0.60
C LEU A 62 10.37 -7.20 -0.87
N ASP A 63 11.02 -6.18 -1.43
CA ASP A 63 11.59 -6.18 -2.79
C ASP A 63 12.64 -7.28 -2.97
N GLN A 64 13.54 -7.43 -1.98
CA GLN A 64 14.61 -8.44 -1.95
C GLN A 64 14.09 -9.87 -2.16
N ILE A 65 12.87 -10.15 -1.70
CA ILE A 65 12.26 -11.49 -1.78
C ILE A 65 11.07 -11.56 -2.74
N ALA A 66 10.73 -10.47 -3.45
CA ALA A 66 9.50 -10.36 -4.24
C ALA A 66 9.35 -11.49 -5.25
N SER A 67 10.45 -11.90 -5.91
CA SER A 67 10.48 -13.02 -6.86
C SER A 67 10.31 -14.41 -6.23
N GLN A 68 10.39 -14.52 -4.90
CA GLN A 68 10.38 -15.77 -4.16
C GLN A 68 9.07 -16.02 -3.38
N ILE A 69 8.15 -15.06 -3.41
CA ILE A 69 6.89 -15.07 -2.68
C ILE A 69 5.72 -14.78 -3.62
N SER A 70 4.53 -15.21 -3.22
CA SER A 70 3.29 -14.91 -3.93
C SER A 70 2.58 -13.76 -3.21
N VAL A 71 2.74 -12.54 -3.75
CA VAL A 71 2.07 -11.32 -3.28
C VAL A 71 1.47 -10.62 -4.49
N PHE A 72 0.25 -10.12 -4.33
CA PHE A 72 -0.51 -9.47 -5.40
C PHE A 72 -0.93 -8.07 -4.95
N PRO A 73 -0.99 -7.09 -5.86
CA PRO A 73 -1.56 -5.80 -5.53
C PRO A 73 -3.07 -5.93 -5.27
N CYS A 74 -3.56 -5.10 -4.35
CA CYS A 74 -4.99 -4.90 -4.12
C CYS A 74 -5.32 -3.44 -4.43
N SER A 75 -6.19 -3.21 -5.39
CA SER A 75 -6.61 -1.85 -5.77
C SER A 75 -7.40 -1.20 -4.64
N THR A 76 -7.14 0.08 -4.38
CA THR A 76 -7.98 0.90 -3.50
C THR A 76 -9.32 1.26 -4.14
N ASN A 77 -9.51 0.98 -5.44
CA ASN A 77 -10.67 1.37 -6.23
C ASN A 77 -10.99 2.88 -6.14
N GLY A 78 -9.95 3.71 -6.04
CA GLY A 78 -10.09 5.16 -5.94
C GLY A 78 -10.60 5.67 -4.59
N ASN A 79 -10.68 4.82 -3.56
CA ASN A 79 -10.97 5.28 -2.21
C ASN A 79 -9.93 6.32 -1.77
N LEU A 80 -10.41 7.40 -1.19
CA LEU A 80 -9.57 8.50 -0.75
C LEU A 80 -8.72 8.06 0.46
N TRP A 81 -7.43 8.32 0.38
CA TRP A 81 -6.46 8.10 1.45
C TRP A 81 -5.29 9.08 1.25
N THR A 82 -4.49 9.27 2.29
CA THR A 82 -3.19 9.97 2.22
C THR A 82 -2.29 9.47 3.35
N GLU A 83 -0.98 9.46 3.11
CA GLU A 83 0.03 9.41 4.17
C GLU A 83 0.14 10.79 4.83
N ILE A 84 0.61 10.86 6.08
CA ILE A 84 0.74 12.11 6.85
C ILE A 84 2.15 12.17 7.45
N ASP A 85 3.09 12.74 6.70
CA ASP A 85 4.48 12.91 7.14
C ASP A 85 4.81 14.37 7.47
N THR A 86 4.10 15.30 6.83
CA THR A 86 4.32 16.74 6.94
C THR A 86 3.07 17.48 7.42
N LYS A 87 3.25 18.76 7.71
CA LYS A 87 2.13 19.64 8.08
C LYS A 87 1.19 19.86 6.89
N GLU A 88 1.74 19.91 5.68
CA GLU A 88 1.01 20.04 4.43
C GLU A 88 0.13 18.81 4.20
N ASP A 89 0.66 17.61 4.46
CA ASP A 89 -0.11 16.35 4.37
C ASP A 89 -1.24 16.33 5.39
N TYR A 90 -1.01 16.85 6.59
CA TYR A 90 -2.06 16.95 7.61
C TYR A 90 -3.23 17.85 7.18
N GLU A 91 -2.94 19.00 6.57
CA GLU A 91 -3.98 19.87 6.03
C GLU A 91 -4.72 19.23 4.84
N LEU A 92 -4.00 18.49 3.99
CA LEU A 92 -4.63 17.67 2.95
C LEU A 92 -5.53 16.57 3.54
N ALA A 93 -5.07 15.87 4.57
CA ALA A 93 -5.79 14.80 5.24
C ALA A 93 -7.11 15.30 5.85
N LYS A 94 -7.13 16.51 6.42
CA LYS A 94 -8.36 17.16 6.90
C LYS A 94 -9.37 17.36 5.77
N ASN A 95 -8.91 17.80 4.60
CA ASN A 95 -9.78 17.97 3.43
C ASN A 95 -10.32 16.63 2.93
N ILE A 96 -9.49 15.58 2.91
CA ILE A 96 -9.91 14.21 2.56
C ILE A 96 -10.94 13.69 3.55
N ALA A 97 -10.67 13.79 4.86
CA ALA A 97 -11.59 13.35 5.90
C ALA A 97 -12.95 14.04 5.81
N LYS A 98 -12.97 15.36 5.53
CA LYS A 98 -14.21 16.10 5.27
C LYS A 98 -14.98 15.54 4.08
N LYS A 99 -14.31 15.27 2.95
CA LYS A 99 -14.94 14.68 1.76
C LYS A 99 -15.55 13.30 2.05
N ILE A 100 -14.82 12.45 2.77
CA ILE A 100 -15.29 11.11 3.19
C ILE A 100 -16.52 11.24 4.10
N TYR A 101 -16.48 12.15 5.07
CA TYR A 101 -17.62 12.38 5.97
C TYR A 101 -18.86 12.87 5.21
N GLU A 102 -18.67 13.80 4.28
CA GLU A 102 -19.74 14.34 3.43
C GLU A 102 -20.33 13.25 2.53
N SER A 103 -19.51 12.46 1.83
CA SER A 103 -20.01 11.37 0.97
C SER A 103 -20.84 10.35 1.75
N ASN A 104 -20.37 9.96 2.94
CA ASN A 104 -21.03 8.97 3.77
C ASN A 104 -22.40 9.45 4.29
N LYS A 105 -22.53 10.75 4.59
CA LYS A 105 -23.80 11.38 5.00
C LYS A 105 -24.89 11.31 3.92
N TYR A 106 -24.52 11.28 2.63
CA TYR A 106 -25.49 11.18 1.53
C TYR A 106 -25.91 9.74 1.24
N THR A 107 -25.02 8.76 1.43
CA THR A 107 -25.34 7.32 1.37
C THR A 107 -26.30 6.89 2.49
N ASP A 108 -26.15 7.42 3.72
CA ASP A 108 -27.07 7.09 4.82
C ASP A 108 -28.49 7.69 4.67
N LYS A 109 -28.66 8.68 3.79
CA LYS A 109 -29.98 9.28 3.50
C LYS A 109 -30.75 8.57 2.40
N THR A 110 -30.07 7.82 1.52
CA THR A 110 -30.71 7.12 0.40
C THR A 110 -31.25 5.74 0.79
N SER A 111 -30.81 5.18 1.91
CA SER A 111 -31.27 3.89 2.45
C SER A 111 -32.65 3.92 3.13
N TYR A 112 -33.28 5.09 3.30
CA TYR A 112 -34.64 5.24 3.84
C TYR A 112 -35.74 5.49 2.79
N SER A 113 -35.40 5.55 1.49
CA SER A 113 -36.35 5.93 0.43
C SER A 113 -37.04 4.75 -0.29
N SER A 114 -36.70 3.50 0.01
CA SER A 114 -37.21 2.33 -0.72
C SER A 114 -38.26 1.48 0.05
N PHE A 115 -38.87 2.04 1.09
CA PHE A 115 -40.06 1.47 1.73
C PHE A 115 -41.19 2.50 1.75
N LYS A 116 -41.88 2.66 0.61
CA LYS A 116 -43.25 3.15 0.54
C LYS A 116 -43.99 2.36 -0.53
#